data_AF-X7YRG2-F1
#
_entry.id   AF-X7YRG2-F1
#
_cell.length_a   1.000
_cell.length_b   1.000
_cell.length_c   1.000
_cell.angle_alpha   90.00
_cell.angle_beta   90.00
_cell.angle_gamma   90.00
#
_symmetry.space_group_name_H-M   'P 1'
#
loop_
_entity.id
_entity.type
_entity.pdbx_description
1 polymer ?
#
loop_
_entity_poly.entity_id
_entity_poly.type
_entity_poly.pdbx_seq_one_letter_code
_entity_poly.pdbx_strand_id
1 'polypeptide(L)'
;MEKTTSRKLARRRLLEAQQQAAAAREQRERANLTDMTEFTVRMAQVDEVDAWYAGRVEKLQDEADRKRHAHRVAAGKALHAMRLRGETMASISATTGLSVSRLRELMKYASEDHTDDDSSSDGPDAQVVALPNRVAPEAVDHTPTEAALGAQ
;
A
#
# COMPACT_ATOMS: atom_id res chain seq x y z
N MET A 1 75.68 14.44 33.57
CA MET A 1 74.43 15.20 33.32
C MET A 1 73.55 14.63 32.19
N GLU A 2 73.98 13.62 31.42
CA GLU A 2 73.23 13.07 30.27
C GLU A 2 72.02 12.15 30.60
N LYS A 3 72.03 11.46 31.75
CA LYS A 3 70.98 10.46 32.07
C LYS A 3 69.60 11.11 32.30
N THR A 4 69.55 12.35 32.78
CA THR A 4 68.32 13.09 33.06
C THR A 4 67.68 13.69 31.81
N THR A 5 68.48 14.13 30.83
CA THR A 5 67.99 14.55 29.50
C THR A 5 67.43 13.36 28.72
N SER A 6 68.08 12.20 28.77
CA SER A 6 67.58 10.96 28.16
C SER A 6 66.21 10.51 28.74
N ARG A 7 66.05 10.52 30.07
CA ARG A 7 64.77 10.19 30.72
C ARG A 7 63.65 11.19 30.38
N LYS A 8 63.95 12.49 30.34
CA LYS A 8 62.97 13.52 29.97
C LYS A 8 62.54 13.38 28.51
N LEU A 9 63.48 13.11 27.60
CA LEU A 9 63.20 12.87 26.18
C LEU A 9 62.33 11.62 25.98
N ALA A 10 62.66 10.51 26.68
CA ALA A 10 61.87 9.29 26.62
C ALA A 10 60.44 9.51 27.13
N ARG A 11 60.27 10.24 28.24
CA ARG A 11 58.94 10.60 28.77
C ARG A 11 58.16 11.48 27.80
N ARG A 12 58.81 12.46 27.16
CA ARG A 12 58.17 13.32 26.16
C ARG A 12 57.65 12.51 24.96
N ARG A 13 58.49 11.63 24.40
CA ARG A 13 58.10 10.75 23.29
C ARG A 13 56.94 9.82 23.65
N LEU A 14 56.95 9.27 24.87
CA LEU A 14 55.84 8.44 25.35
C LEU A 14 54.52 9.23 25.41
N LEU A 15 54.54 10.46 25.93
CA LEU A 15 53.35 11.31 25.99
C LEU A 15 52.86 11.72 24.59
N GLU A 16 53.78 12.10 23.69
CA GLU A 16 53.45 12.42 22.30
C GLU A 16 52.81 11.22 21.58
N ALA A 17 53.36 10.01 21.75
CA ALA A 17 52.78 8.78 21.19
C ALA A 17 51.39 8.47 21.78
N GLN A 18 51.18 8.68 23.09
CA GLN A 18 49.87 8.51 23.71
C GLN A 18 48.85 9.53 23.19
N GLN A 19 49.25 10.79 23.01
CA GLN A 19 48.40 11.84 22.45
C GLN A 19 48.01 11.53 21.01
N GLN A 20 48.95 11.08 20.18
CA GLN A 20 48.67 10.66 18.81
C GLN A 20 47.71 9.46 18.76
N ALA A 21 47.90 8.46 19.63
CA ALA A 21 47.01 7.32 19.73
C ALA A 21 45.60 7.70 20.24
N ALA A 22 45.50 8.68 21.15
CA ALA A 22 44.22 9.23 21.60
C ALA A 22 43.51 9.99 20.47
N ALA A 23 44.21 10.88 19.77
CA ALA A 23 43.65 11.62 18.64
C ALA A 23 43.19 10.70 17.51
N ALA A 24 43.96 9.64 17.21
CA ALA A 24 43.57 8.65 16.21
C ALA A 24 42.32 7.85 16.62
N ARG A 25 42.14 7.56 17.91
CA ARG A 25 40.91 6.93 18.42
C ARG A 25 39.71 7.86 18.28
N GLU A 26 39.86 9.10 18.73
CA GLU A 26 38.79 10.11 18.65
C GLU A 26 38.34 10.37 17.21
N GLN A 27 39.29 10.44 16.26
CA GLN A 27 38.96 10.57 14.84
C GLN A 27 38.17 9.38 14.30
N ARG A 28 38.58 8.15 14.66
CA ARG A 28 37.82 6.93 14.28
C ARG A 28 36.44 6.90 14.91
N GLU A 29 36.31 7.25 16.19
CA GLU A 29 35.02 7.29 16.88
C GLU A 29 34.07 8.29 16.24
N ARG A 30 34.58 9.48 15.86
CA ARG A 30 33.79 10.48 15.13
C ARG A 30 33.35 9.98 13.75
N ALA A 31 34.27 9.43 12.96
CA ALA A 31 33.96 8.90 11.64
C ALA A 31 32.93 7.76 11.74
N ASN A 32 33.14 6.83 12.67
CA ASN A 32 32.22 5.73 12.93
C ASN A 32 30.83 6.22 13.33
N LEU A 33 30.72 7.28 14.14
CA LEU A 33 29.42 7.82 14.53
C LEU A 33 28.66 8.40 13.33
N THR A 34 29.36 9.11 12.45
CA THR A 34 28.77 9.60 11.18
C THR A 34 28.33 8.43 10.30
N ASP A 35 29.19 7.45 10.08
CA ASP A 35 28.89 6.29 9.24
C ASP A 35 27.75 5.44 9.82
N MET A 36 27.70 5.26 11.14
CA MET A 36 26.62 4.55 11.82
C MET A 36 25.28 5.26 11.67
N THR A 37 25.27 6.59 11.66
CA THR A 37 24.04 7.37 11.45
C THR A 37 23.54 7.19 10.01
N GLU A 38 24.44 7.26 9.03
CA GLU A 38 24.08 7.00 7.63
C GLU A 38 23.56 5.56 7.48
N PHE A 39 24.27 4.58 8.04
CA PHE A 39 23.89 3.18 7.99
C PHE A 39 22.48 2.95 8.54
N THR A 40 22.15 3.46 9.73
CA THR A 40 20.82 3.24 10.33
C THR A 40 19.71 3.89 9.53
N VAL A 41 19.95 5.09 8.99
CA VAL A 41 18.98 5.77 8.10
C VAL A 41 18.75 4.96 6.83
N ARG A 42 19.81 4.46 6.19
CA ARG A 42 19.68 3.66 4.96
C ARG A 42 18.97 2.35 5.20
N MET A 43 19.26 1.66 6.30
CA MET A 43 18.55 0.42 6.63
C MET A 43 17.07 0.67 6.88
N ALA A 44 16.70 1.75 7.59
CA ALA A 44 15.30 2.12 7.76
C ALA A 44 14.61 2.41 6.41
N GLN A 45 15.28 3.11 5.49
CA GLN A 45 14.75 3.37 4.15
C GLN A 45 14.56 2.10 3.33
N VAL A 46 15.43 1.09 3.47
CA VAL A 46 15.24 -0.23 2.85
C VAL A 46 13.99 -0.90 3.40
N ASP A 47 13.82 -0.92 4.72
CA ASP A 47 12.64 -1.50 5.37
C ASP A 47 11.34 -0.79 4.94
N GLU A 48 11.38 0.54 4.78
CA GLU A 48 10.26 1.33 4.25
C GLU A 48 9.89 0.95 2.81
N VAL A 49 10.89 0.74 1.95
CA VAL A 49 10.68 0.30 0.56
C VAL A 49 10.09 -1.10 0.52
N ASP A 50 10.58 -2.01 1.36
CA ASP A 50 10.07 -3.38 1.44
C ASP A 50 8.62 -3.42 1.91
N ALA A 51 8.29 -2.63 2.94
CA ALA A 51 6.91 -2.50 3.43
C ALA A 51 5.99 -1.89 2.36
N TRP A 52 6.45 -0.84 1.65
CA TRP A 52 5.71 -0.25 0.55
C TRP A 52 5.45 -1.25 -0.58
N TYR A 53 6.46 -2.03 -0.97
CA TYR A 53 6.36 -3.02 -2.03
C TYR A 53 5.40 -4.15 -1.64
N ALA A 54 5.52 -4.70 -0.42
CA ALA A 54 4.62 -5.73 0.08
C ALA A 54 3.16 -5.26 0.07
N GLY A 55 2.89 -4.05 0.58
CA GLY A 55 1.55 -3.47 0.54
C GLY A 55 1.04 -3.19 -0.89
N ARG A 56 1.93 -2.92 -1.85
CA ARG A 56 1.55 -2.75 -3.27
C ARG A 56 1.18 -4.09 -3.91
N VAL A 57 1.93 -5.15 -3.62
CA VAL A 57 1.66 -6.51 -4.12
C VAL A 57 0.33 -7.02 -3.58
N GLU A 58 0.06 -6.87 -2.28
CA GLU A 58 -1.20 -7.28 -1.66
C GLU A 58 -2.41 -6.62 -2.35
N LYS A 59 -2.37 -5.29 -2.50
CA LYS A 59 -3.44 -4.55 -3.21
C LYS A 59 -3.66 -5.04 -4.64
N LEU A 60 -2.58 -5.38 -5.35
CA LEU A 60 -2.67 -5.92 -6.71
C LEU A 60 -3.21 -7.34 -6.73
N GLN A 61 -2.91 -8.17 -5.74
CA GLN A 61 -3.47 -9.51 -5.60
C GLN A 61 -4.98 -9.43 -5.37
N ASP A 62 -5.43 -8.59 -4.44
CA ASP A 62 -6.86 -8.37 -4.19
C ASP A 62 -7.59 -7.88 -5.44
N GLU A 63 -7.01 -6.92 -6.17
CA GLU A 63 -7.59 -6.43 -7.41
C GLU A 63 -7.67 -7.52 -8.48
N ALA A 64 -6.61 -8.32 -8.62
CA ALA A 64 -6.59 -9.42 -9.56
C ALA A 64 -7.62 -10.50 -9.20
N ASP A 65 -7.81 -10.80 -7.91
CA ASP A 65 -8.80 -11.77 -7.44
C ASP A 65 -10.23 -11.28 -7.63
N ARG A 66 -10.51 -10.00 -7.35
CA ARG A 66 -11.80 -9.39 -7.68
C ARG A 66 -12.11 -9.49 -9.17
N LYS A 67 -11.16 -9.15 -10.04
CA LYS A 67 -11.33 -9.26 -11.50
C LYS A 67 -11.54 -10.71 -11.94
N ARG A 68 -10.73 -11.65 -11.43
CA ARG A 68 -10.88 -13.09 -11.71
C ARG A 68 -12.26 -13.59 -11.30
N HIS A 69 -12.74 -13.20 -10.12
CA HIS A 69 -14.05 -13.57 -9.63
C HIS A 69 -15.16 -12.99 -10.52
N ALA A 70 -15.13 -11.68 -10.82
CA ALA A 70 -16.10 -11.04 -11.71
C ALA A 70 -16.18 -11.73 -13.09
N HIS A 71 -15.04 -12.11 -13.67
CA HIS A 71 -15.02 -12.86 -14.93
C HIS A 71 -15.63 -14.27 -14.80
N ARG A 72 -15.39 -14.98 -13.68
CA ARG A 72 -16.00 -16.30 -13.43
C ARG A 72 -17.51 -16.20 -13.26
N VAL A 73 -17.99 -15.20 -12.52
CA VAL A 73 -19.41 -14.89 -12.36
C VAL A 73 -20.05 -14.61 -13.73
N ALA A 74 -19.46 -13.72 -14.53
CA ALA A 74 -19.95 -13.41 -15.87
C ALA A 74 -20.00 -14.65 -16.79
N ALA A 75 -18.96 -15.50 -16.73
CA ALA A 75 -18.93 -16.76 -17.46
C ALA A 75 -20.05 -17.71 -17.00
N GLY A 76 -20.28 -17.84 -15.69
CA GLY A 76 -21.38 -18.64 -15.14
C GLY A 76 -22.76 -18.13 -15.57
N LYS A 77 -22.98 -16.81 -15.56
CA LYS A 77 -24.22 -16.16 -16.08
C LYS A 77 -24.42 -16.49 -17.57
N ALA A 78 -23.37 -16.44 -18.38
CA ALA A 78 -23.43 -16.82 -19.78
C ALA A 78 -23.77 -18.31 -19.98
N LEU A 79 -23.17 -19.21 -19.18
CA LEU A 79 -23.49 -20.64 -19.20
C LEU A 79 -24.95 -20.90 -18.82
N HIS A 80 -25.47 -20.20 -17.81
CA HIS A 80 -26.89 -20.29 -17.44
C HIS A 80 -27.79 -19.85 -18.59
N ALA A 81 -27.48 -18.74 -19.25
CA ALA A 81 -28.24 -18.27 -20.41
C ALA A 81 -28.20 -19.26 -21.59
N MET A 82 -27.07 -19.95 -21.83
CA MET A 82 -26.99 -21.02 -22.83
C MET A 82 -27.93 -22.17 -22.49
N ARG A 83 -27.98 -22.59 -21.21
CA ARG A 83 -28.87 -23.66 -20.76
C ARG A 83 -30.34 -23.30 -20.91
N LEU A 84 -30.72 -22.04 -20.64
CA LEU A 84 -32.08 -21.55 -20.86
C LEU A 84 -32.49 -21.58 -22.34
N ARG A 85 -31.51 -21.49 -23.26
CA ARG A 85 -31.73 -21.67 -24.71
C ARG A 85 -31.76 -23.15 -25.15
N GLY A 86 -31.68 -24.09 -24.22
CA GLY A 86 -31.76 -25.53 -24.50
C GLY A 86 -30.41 -26.25 -24.66
N GLU A 87 -29.28 -25.55 -24.52
CA GLU A 87 -27.97 -26.21 -24.57
C GLU A 87 -27.75 -27.15 -23.37
N THR A 88 -27.18 -28.32 -23.64
CA THR A 88 -26.82 -29.29 -22.60
C THR A 88 -25.39 -29.07 -22.12
N MET A 89 -25.08 -29.45 -20.88
CA MET A 89 -23.71 -29.36 -20.35
C MET A 89 -22.70 -30.18 -21.18
N ALA A 90 -23.14 -31.29 -21.77
CA ALA A 90 -22.31 -32.10 -22.66
C ALA A 90 -22.00 -31.37 -23.98
N SER A 91 -23.00 -30.73 -24.59
CA SER A 91 -22.83 -29.91 -25.81
C SER A 91 -21.86 -28.74 -25.57
N ILE A 92 -22.06 -28.02 -24.47
CA ILE A 92 -21.20 -26.89 -24.10
C ILE A 92 -19.78 -27.36 -23.79
N SER A 93 -19.63 -28.49 -23.10
CA SER A 93 -18.32 -29.11 -22.82
C SER A 93 -17.59 -29.46 -24.12
N ALA A 94 -18.28 -30.09 -25.07
CA ALA A 94 -17.70 -30.43 -26.37
C ALA A 94 -17.28 -29.18 -27.17
N THR A 95 -18.08 -28.11 -27.13
CA THR A 95 -17.82 -26.88 -27.89
C THR A 95 -16.68 -26.05 -27.29
N THR A 96 -16.61 -25.97 -25.96
CA THR A 96 -15.62 -25.14 -25.25
C THR A 96 -14.32 -25.87 -24.93
N GLY A 97 -14.30 -27.20 -24.99
CA GLY A 97 -13.18 -28.03 -24.53
C GLY A 97 -13.03 -28.11 -23.02
N LEU A 98 -13.93 -27.48 -22.24
CA LEU A 98 -13.92 -27.54 -20.78
C LEU A 98 -14.65 -28.78 -20.28
N SER A 99 -14.18 -29.36 -19.18
CA SER A 99 -14.89 -30.48 -18.54
C SER A 99 -16.24 -30.03 -17.96
N VAL A 100 -17.21 -30.94 -17.93
CA VAL A 100 -18.53 -30.68 -17.31
C VAL A 100 -18.39 -30.21 -15.86
N SER A 101 -17.44 -30.77 -15.10
CA SER A 101 -17.16 -30.34 -13.73
C SER A 101 -16.73 -28.87 -13.66
N ARG A 102 -15.87 -28.42 -14.58
CA ARG A 102 -15.43 -27.02 -14.64
C ARG A 102 -16.57 -26.08 -15.01
N LEU A 103 -17.45 -26.50 -15.93
CA LEU A 103 -18.65 -25.72 -16.28
C LEU A 103 -19.60 -25.56 -15.08
N ARG A 104 -19.79 -26.63 -14.29
CA ARG A 104 -20.60 -26.57 -13.06
C ARG A 104 -20.00 -25.65 -12.02
N GLU A 105 -18.68 -25.68 -11.85
CA GLU A 105 -17.97 -24.77 -10.94
C GLU A 105 -18.18 -23.30 -11.35
N LEU A 106 -18.07 -22.98 -12.64
CA LEU A 106 -18.35 -21.63 -13.16
C LEU A 106 -19.81 -21.21 -12.92
N MET A 107 -20.77 -22.11 -13.12
CA MET A 107 -22.17 -21.82 -12.81
C MET A 107 -22.41 -21.56 -11.32
N LYS A 108 -21.68 -22.25 -10.43
CA LYS A 108 -21.78 -22.03 -8.98
C LYS A 108 -21.40 -20.60 -8.60
N TYR A 109 -20.33 -20.05 -9.17
CA TYR A 109 -19.96 -18.64 -8.93
C TYR A 109 -21.08 -17.65 -9.30
N ALA A 110 -21.81 -17.90 -10.39
CA ALA A 110 -22.94 -17.05 -10.76
C ALA A 110 -24.14 -17.19 -9.83
N SER A 111 -24.32 -18.34 -9.18
CA SER A 111 -25.38 -18.55 -8.19
C SER A 111 -25.06 -17.89 -6.85
N GLU A 112 -23.80 -17.92 -6.42
CA GLU A 112 -23.33 -17.27 -5.18
C GLU A 112 -23.45 -15.73 -5.26
N ASP A 113 -23.14 -15.14 -6.42
CA ASP A 113 -23.33 -13.71 -6.67
C ASP A 113 -24.81 -13.28 -6.58
N HIS A 114 -25.75 -14.17 -6.94
CA HIS A 114 -27.18 -13.87 -6.85
C HIS A 114 -27.69 -13.91 -5.40
N THR A 115 -27.12 -14.77 -4.56
CA THR A 115 -27.48 -14.85 -3.13
C THR A 115 -26.96 -13.66 -2.31
N ASP A 116 -25.83 -13.08 -2.70
CA ASP A 116 -25.27 -11.89 -2.03
C ASP A 116 -26.04 -10.60 -2.41
N ASP A 117 -26.56 -10.51 -3.63
CA ASP A 117 -27.36 -9.36 -4.12
C ASP A 117 -28.78 -9.36 -3.51
N ASP A 118 -29.45 -10.52 -3.40
CA ASP A 118 -30.77 -10.64 -2.78
C ASP A 118 -30.74 -10.29 -1.27
N SER A 119 -29.64 -10.64 -0.58
CA SER A 119 -29.44 -10.36 0.84
C SER A 119 -29.17 -8.88 1.15
N SER A 120 -28.83 -8.09 0.13
CA SER A 120 -28.57 -6.65 0.25
C SER A 120 -29.83 -5.79 -0.02
N SER A 121 -30.95 -6.41 -0.41
CA SER A 121 -32.21 -5.72 -0.71
C SER A 121 -33.14 -5.52 0.50
N ASP A 122 -32.82 -6.06 1.67
CA ASP A 122 -33.58 -5.88 2.92
C ASP A 122 -32.97 -4.75 3.77
N GLY A 123 -33.04 -3.52 3.27
CA GLY A 123 -32.72 -2.31 4.03
C GLY A 123 -33.94 -1.83 4.82
N PRO A 124 -33.84 -1.59 6.14
CA PRO A 124 -34.98 -1.18 6.95
C PRO A 124 -35.51 0.19 6.54
N ASP A 125 -36.84 0.30 6.48
CA ASP A 125 -37.62 1.54 6.29
C ASP A 125 -36.92 2.77 6.87
N ALA A 126 -36.48 3.66 5.98
CA ALA A 126 -35.99 4.98 6.36
C ALA A 126 -37.15 5.79 6.96
N GLN A 127 -37.26 5.77 8.28
CA GLN A 127 -38.21 6.57 9.03
C GLN A 127 -37.89 8.06 8.83
N VAL A 128 -38.67 8.71 7.97
CA VAL A 128 -38.55 10.14 7.68
C VAL A 128 -39.05 10.92 8.89
N VAL A 129 -38.15 11.35 9.76
CA VAL A 129 -38.47 12.31 10.84
C VAL A 129 -38.55 13.70 10.22
N ALA A 130 -39.76 14.24 10.11
CA ALA A 130 -39.98 15.62 9.70
C ALA A 130 -39.39 16.58 10.76
N LEU A 131 -38.37 17.36 10.39
CA LEU A 131 -37.89 18.46 11.23
C LEU A 131 -38.89 19.62 11.20
N PRO A 132 -39.29 20.17 12.36
CA PRO A 132 -40.12 21.36 12.42
C PRO A 132 -39.33 22.61 12.01
N ASN A 133 -39.76 23.15 10.88
CA ASN A 133 -39.68 24.54 10.39
C ASN A 133 -38.82 25.51 11.23
N ARG A 134 -37.60 25.80 10.77
CA ARG A 134 -36.82 26.97 11.20
C ARG A 134 -36.79 27.98 10.07
N VAL A 135 -37.49 29.08 10.31
CA VAL A 135 -37.58 30.29 9.49
C VAL A 135 -36.19 30.77 9.08
N ALA A 136 -36.03 31.02 7.77
CA ALA A 136 -34.84 31.57 7.16
C ALA A 136 -34.56 33.02 7.60
N PRO A 137 -33.28 33.42 7.68
CA PRO A 137 -32.90 34.76 7.29
C PRO A 137 -31.91 34.73 6.12
N GLU A 138 -32.40 35.28 5.02
CA GLU A 138 -31.74 36.17 4.05
C GLU A 138 -30.35 35.84 3.49
N ALA A 139 -30.37 35.74 2.16
CA ALA A 139 -29.28 35.77 1.21
C ALA A 139 -28.21 36.82 1.52
N VAL A 140 -26.95 36.38 1.52
CA VAL A 140 -25.83 37.25 1.19
C VAL A 140 -25.04 36.58 0.08
N ASP A 141 -25.20 37.17 -1.09
CA ASP A 141 -24.58 36.83 -2.36
C ASP A 141 -23.07 37.16 -2.26
N HIS A 142 -22.21 36.16 -2.32
CA HIS A 142 -20.77 36.38 -2.52
C HIS A 142 -20.31 35.60 -3.75
N THR A 143 -20.36 36.31 -4.88
CA THR A 143 -19.66 35.96 -6.11
C THR A 143 -18.14 36.05 -5.90
N PRO A 144 -17.36 35.12 -6.44
CA PRO A 144 -15.91 35.25 -6.45
C PRO A 144 -15.50 36.17 -7.61
N THR A 145 -14.93 37.33 -7.29
CA THR A 145 -14.36 38.23 -8.30
C THR A 145 -13.00 37.71 -8.76
N GLU A 146 -12.97 37.10 -9.94
CA GLU A 146 -11.78 36.86 -10.72
C GLU A 146 -11.73 37.90 -11.86
N ALA A 147 -10.83 38.89 -11.79
CA ALA A 147 -10.38 39.66 -12.94
C ALA A 147 -9.13 40.49 -12.61
N ALA A 148 -8.00 39.99 -13.09
CA ALA A 148 -6.94 40.71 -13.82
C ALA A 148 -6.65 42.18 -13.49
N LEU A 149 -5.39 42.46 -13.18
CA LEU A 149 -4.67 43.62 -13.73
C LEU A 149 -3.18 43.34 -13.71
N GLY A 150 -2.59 43.20 -14.90
CA GLY A 150 -1.16 43.31 -15.08
C GLY A 150 -0.72 44.77 -14.97
N ALA A 151 0.54 44.99 -14.57
CA ALA A 151 1.35 46.13 -14.99
C ALA A 151 2.79 45.98 -14.48
N GLN A 152 3.71 45.97 -15.46
CA GLN A 152 5.09 46.47 -15.46
C GLN A 152 6.17 45.74 -14.66
#